data_AF-A0A968ISF5-F1
#
_entry.id   AF-A0A968ISF5-F1
#
_cell.length_a   1.000
_cell.length_b   1.000
_cell.length_c   1.000
_cell.angle_alpha   90.00
_cell.angle_beta   90.00
_cell.angle_gamma   90.00
#
_symmetry.space_group_name_H-M   'P 1'
#
loop_
_entity.id
_entity.type
_entity.pdbx_description
1 polymer ?
#
loop_
_entity_poly.entity_id
_entity_poly.type
_entity_poly.pdbx_seq_one_letter_code
_entity_poly.pdbx_strand_id
1 'polypeptide(L)'
;MNEPAKEEQLVPKEILPEEKTLAKEKTLAEQAPSSYECRSCGYVYVPSKGDSQGKVPAGTLFEELSSDWRCPVCGVRKTQFVNIGAQGAPSGFAENLDYGLGINRLTPSQKNILIFGALGLGFLFFLSLYGLH
;
A
#
# COMPACT_ATOMS: atom_id res chain seq x y z
N MET A 1 -53.25 16.04 -35.23
CA MET A 1 -52.95 16.69 -33.93
C MET A 1 -52.07 15.69 -33.17
N ASN A 2 -50.86 15.44 -33.65
CA ASN A 2 -49.64 16.26 -33.61
C ASN A 2 -48.88 16.04 -32.30
N GLU A 3 -47.89 15.14 -32.43
CA GLU A 3 -46.53 15.03 -31.88
C GLU A 3 -46.12 15.68 -30.52
N PRO A 4 -45.18 15.02 -29.76
CA PRO A 4 -44.77 15.32 -28.40
C PRO A 4 -43.44 16.11 -28.30
N ALA A 5 -43.08 16.57 -27.10
CA ALA A 5 -41.73 17.01 -26.65
C ALA A 5 -41.83 17.29 -25.14
N LYS A 6 -40.90 16.97 -24.24
CA LYS A 6 -39.42 17.06 -24.23
C LYS A 6 -38.95 15.93 -23.28
N GLU A 7 -38.03 15.02 -23.55
CA GLU A 7 -36.65 15.12 -24.06
C GLU A 7 -35.80 16.19 -23.36
N GLU A 8 -35.12 15.77 -22.29
CA GLU A 8 -33.89 16.39 -21.85
C GLU A 8 -32.79 15.31 -21.89
N GLN A 9 -32.29 15.07 -23.10
CA GLN A 9 -30.97 14.47 -23.32
C GLN A 9 -29.93 15.59 -23.36
N LEU A 10 -28.96 15.57 -22.45
CA LEU A 10 -27.58 16.05 -22.62
C LEU A 10 -26.87 15.72 -21.28
N VAL A 11 -25.77 14.99 -21.16
CA VAL A 11 -24.56 14.91 -21.99
C VAL A 11 -23.87 13.56 -21.67
N PRO A 12 -23.54 12.71 -22.65
CA PRO A 12 -22.49 11.71 -22.50
C PRO A 12 -21.16 12.44 -22.36
N LYS A 13 -20.55 12.39 -21.18
CA LYS A 13 -19.18 12.84 -21.01
C LYS A 13 -18.40 11.70 -20.39
N GLU A 14 -17.81 10.93 -21.28
CA GLU A 14 -16.48 10.37 -21.10
C GLU A 14 -15.62 11.47 -20.44
N ILE A 15 -15.42 11.37 -19.12
CA ILE A 15 -14.50 12.24 -18.36
C ILE A 15 -13.53 11.32 -17.65
N LEU A 16 -12.46 11.08 -18.39
CA LEU A 16 -11.07 10.98 -17.97
C LEU A 16 -10.64 9.83 -17.04
N PRO A 17 -9.82 8.89 -17.53
CA PRO A 17 -9.03 7.96 -16.74
C PRO A 17 -7.82 8.67 -16.10
N GLU A 18 -8.05 9.71 -15.30
CA GLU A 18 -6.97 10.63 -14.87
C GLU A 18 -6.95 11.01 -13.39
N GLU A 19 -7.70 10.34 -12.51
CA GLU A 19 -7.46 10.45 -11.05
C GLU A 19 -6.36 9.49 -10.55
N LYS A 20 -5.50 9.01 -11.46
CA LYS A 20 -4.43 8.05 -11.19
C LYS A 20 -3.05 8.71 -10.94
N THR A 21 -2.92 10.03 -11.05
CA THR A 21 -1.61 10.68 -11.20
C THR A 21 -1.13 11.56 -10.04
N LEU A 22 -1.80 11.54 -8.88
CA LEU A 22 -1.25 12.20 -7.67
C LEU A 22 -1.54 11.43 -6.37
N ALA A 23 -1.42 10.10 -6.40
CA ALA A 23 -1.21 9.38 -5.16
C ALA A 23 0.19 9.76 -4.65
N LYS A 24 0.25 10.73 -3.72
CA LYS A 24 1.43 11.09 -2.92
C LYS A 24 2.21 9.80 -2.64
N GLU A 25 3.40 9.67 -3.24
CA GLU A 25 4.24 8.50 -3.05
C GLU A 25 4.57 8.40 -1.57
N LYS A 26 3.79 7.63 -0.83
CA LYS A 26 3.94 7.42 0.61
C LYS A 26 5.02 6.37 0.82
N THR A 27 5.64 6.31 1.99
CA THR A 27 6.64 5.25 2.25
C THR A 27 5.97 3.87 2.22
N LEU A 28 6.75 2.81 1.97
CA LEU A 28 6.22 1.44 1.97
C LEU A 28 5.52 1.10 3.31
N ALA A 29 6.02 1.66 4.40
CA ALA A 29 5.45 1.52 5.75
C ALA A 29 4.12 2.29 5.93
N GLU A 30 3.94 3.41 5.23
CA GLU A 30 2.79 4.31 5.35
C GLU A 30 1.61 3.88 4.45
N GLN A 31 1.86 3.12 3.39
CA GLN A 31 0.83 2.72 2.41
C GLN A 31 0.10 1.43 2.76
N ALA A 32 0.73 0.55 3.52
CA ALA A 32 0.22 -0.80 3.68
C ALA A 32 -0.87 -0.82 4.78
N PRO A 33 -2.07 -1.36 4.51
CA PRO A 33 -3.12 -1.48 5.50
C PRO A 33 -2.73 -2.48 6.60
N SER A 34 -3.23 -2.26 7.81
CA SER A 34 -2.93 -3.13 8.94
C SER A 34 -3.38 -4.57 8.67
N SER A 35 -2.48 -5.51 8.93
CA SER A 35 -2.75 -6.94 8.92
C SER A 35 -3.06 -7.41 10.34
N TYR A 36 -3.80 -8.51 10.43
CA TYR A 36 -4.35 -9.00 11.69
C TYR A 36 -4.04 -10.48 11.88
N GLU A 37 -3.52 -10.84 13.05
CA GLU A 37 -3.18 -12.23 13.38
C GLU A 37 -4.18 -12.83 14.37
N CYS A 38 -4.65 -14.04 14.08
CA CYS A 38 -5.51 -14.82 14.95
C CYS A 38 -4.72 -15.37 16.14
N ARG A 39 -5.05 -14.95 17.36
CA ARG A 39 -4.39 -15.45 18.58
C ARG A 39 -4.63 -16.94 18.87
N SER A 40 -5.65 -17.53 18.26
CA SER A 40 -5.99 -18.95 18.49
C SER A 40 -5.21 -19.92 17.62
N CYS A 41 -4.80 -19.52 16.40
CA CYS A 41 -4.15 -20.42 15.45
C CYS A 41 -3.00 -19.82 14.63
N GLY A 42 -2.70 -18.52 14.76
CA GLY A 42 -1.64 -17.84 14.00
C GLY A 42 -1.98 -17.48 12.56
N TYR A 43 -3.23 -17.65 12.12
CA TYR A 43 -3.65 -17.19 10.78
C TYR A 43 -3.55 -15.67 10.67
N VAL A 44 -2.87 -15.17 9.63
CA VAL A 44 -2.74 -13.74 9.34
C VAL A 44 -3.68 -13.33 8.20
N TYR A 45 -4.64 -12.47 8.52
CA TYR A 45 -5.45 -11.76 7.53
C TYR A 45 -4.65 -10.59 6.95
N VAL A 46 -4.49 -10.58 5.63
CA VAL A 46 -3.82 -9.52 4.89
C VAL A 46 -4.83 -8.86 3.96
N PRO A 47 -5.18 -7.57 4.16
CA PRO A 47 -6.21 -6.90 3.34
C PRO A 47 -5.95 -6.98 1.85
N SER A 48 -4.69 -6.85 1.41
CA SER A 48 -4.32 -6.94 -0.02
C SER A 48 -4.56 -8.33 -0.64
N LYS A 49 -4.70 -9.38 0.18
CA LYS A 49 -5.03 -10.74 -0.27
C LYS A 49 -6.50 -11.08 -0.07
N GLY A 50 -7.17 -10.45 0.90
CA GLY A 50 -8.51 -10.84 1.34
C GLY A 50 -8.52 -12.23 1.96
N ASP A 51 -9.66 -12.91 1.88
CA ASP A 51 -9.85 -14.28 2.36
C ASP A 51 -10.77 -15.05 1.40
N SER A 52 -10.18 -15.88 0.54
CA SER A 52 -10.93 -16.66 -0.46
C SER A 52 -11.84 -17.72 0.17
N GLN A 53 -11.47 -18.29 1.31
CA GLN A 53 -12.29 -19.28 2.02
C GLN A 53 -13.52 -18.61 2.65
N GLY A 54 -13.32 -17.43 3.23
CA GLY A 54 -14.39 -16.57 3.77
C GLY A 54 -15.14 -15.74 2.73
N LYS A 55 -14.85 -15.91 1.42
CA LYS A 55 -15.42 -15.13 0.31
C LYS A 55 -15.24 -13.60 0.46
N VAL A 56 -14.12 -13.19 1.03
CA VAL A 56 -13.71 -11.79 1.17
C VAL A 56 -12.78 -11.43 0.01
N PRO A 57 -13.13 -10.45 -0.83
CA PRO A 57 -12.27 -10.03 -1.94
C PRO A 57 -10.98 -9.34 -1.43
N ALA A 58 -9.94 -9.42 -2.26
CA ALA A 58 -8.71 -8.64 -2.04
C ALA A 58 -9.02 -7.14 -1.98
N GLY A 59 -8.32 -6.43 -1.10
CA GLY A 59 -8.51 -5.01 -0.82
C GLY A 59 -9.46 -4.69 0.33
N THR A 60 -10.20 -5.68 0.87
CA THR A 60 -11.13 -5.46 1.99
C THR A 60 -10.36 -5.21 3.28
N LEU A 61 -10.60 -4.09 3.96
CA LEU A 61 -9.96 -3.80 5.24
C LEU A 61 -10.46 -4.77 6.32
N PHE A 62 -9.62 -5.03 7.33
CA PHE A 62 -10.05 -5.91 8.42
C PHE A 62 -11.27 -5.32 9.13
N GLU A 63 -11.30 -4.01 9.33
CA GLU A 63 -12.40 -3.27 9.96
C GLU A 63 -13.72 -3.44 9.20
N GLU A 64 -13.66 -3.55 7.87
CA GLU A 64 -14.81 -3.72 6.96
C GLU A 64 -15.35 -5.15 6.91
N LEU A 65 -14.62 -6.13 7.45
CA LEU A 65 -15.11 -7.51 7.55
C LEU A 65 -16.40 -7.55 8.36
N SER A 66 -17.39 -8.29 7.83
CA SER A 66 -18.65 -8.59 8.51
C SER A 66 -18.43 -9.09 9.94
N SER A 67 -19.34 -8.74 10.85
CA SER A 67 -19.34 -9.22 12.23
C SER A 67 -19.41 -10.74 12.36
N ASP A 68 -19.98 -11.41 11.34
CA ASP A 68 -20.13 -12.87 11.30
C ASP A 68 -18.94 -13.58 10.65
N TRP A 69 -17.98 -12.83 10.10
CA TRP A 69 -16.76 -13.41 9.55
C TRP A 69 -15.97 -14.13 10.65
N ARG A 70 -15.43 -15.29 10.28
CA ARG A 70 -14.71 -16.20 11.17
C ARG A 70 -13.37 -16.54 10.55
N CYS A 71 -12.40 -16.80 11.42
CA CYS A 71 -11.09 -17.28 10.98
C CYS A 71 -11.27 -18.51 10.09
N PRO A 72 -10.76 -18.51 8.84
CA PRO A 72 -10.94 -19.63 7.90
C PRO A 72 -10.21 -20.90 8.34
N VAL A 73 -9.27 -20.78 9.30
CA VAL A 73 -8.48 -21.91 9.81
C VAL A 73 -9.12 -22.54 11.05
N CYS A 74 -9.63 -21.75 12.00
CA CYS A 74 -10.10 -22.26 13.30
C CYS A 74 -11.51 -21.82 13.72
N GLY A 75 -12.20 -21.00 12.93
CA GLY A 75 -13.62 -20.66 13.16
C GLY A 75 -13.91 -19.64 14.28
N VAL A 76 -12.87 -19.13 14.96
CA VAL A 76 -13.04 -18.09 15.99
C VAL A 76 -13.48 -16.76 15.37
N ARG A 77 -14.12 -15.92 16.19
CA ARG A 77 -14.62 -14.60 15.77
C ARG A 77 -13.48 -13.60 15.58
N LYS A 78 -13.77 -12.52 14.85
CA LYS A 78 -12.91 -11.35 14.64
C LYS A 78 -12.28 -10.78 15.91
N THR A 79 -12.94 -10.91 17.06
CA THR A 79 -12.45 -10.45 18.37
C THR A 79 -11.20 -11.17 18.89
N GLN A 80 -10.86 -12.33 18.32
CA GLN A 80 -9.63 -13.07 18.67
C GLN A 80 -8.41 -12.64 17.86
N PHE A 81 -8.56 -11.66 16.98
CA PHE A 81 -7.45 -11.14 16.19
C PHE A 81 -6.78 -9.95 16.86
N VAL A 82 -5.48 -9.84 16.65
CA VAL A 82 -4.67 -8.68 17.06
C VAL A 82 -4.09 -7.99 15.85
N ASN A 83 -4.04 -6.66 15.88
CA ASN A 83 -3.37 -5.87 14.86
C ASN A 83 -1.86 -6.10 15.00
N ILE A 84 -1.21 -6.52 13.91
CA ILE A 84 0.24 -6.77 13.85
C ILE A 84 0.97 -5.76 12.95
N GLY A 85 0.32 -4.64 12.63
CA GLY A 85 0.79 -3.66 11.66
C GLY A 85 0.69 -4.17 10.23
N ALA A 86 1.24 -3.41 9.30
CA ALA A 86 1.14 -3.73 7.89
C ALA A 86 2.15 -4.81 7.47
N GLN A 87 1.75 -5.72 6.59
CA GLN A 87 2.65 -6.77 6.10
C GLN A 87 3.79 -6.16 5.29
N GLY A 88 5.04 -6.29 5.77
CA GLY A 88 6.22 -5.66 5.17
C GLY A 88 6.56 -4.27 5.71
N ALA A 89 5.83 -3.78 6.72
CA ALA A 89 6.31 -2.67 7.52
C ALA A 89 7.63 -3.04 8.21
N PRO A 90 8.55 -2.08 8.40
CA PRO A 90 9.81 -2.34 9.09
C PRO A 90 9.54 -2.92 10.48
N SER A 91 10.33 -3.93 10.85
CA SER A 91 10.20 -4.63 12.12
C SER A 91 10.40 -3.65 13.30
N GLY A 92 9.34 -3.43 14.08
CA GLY A 92 9.37 -2.70 15.35
C GLY A 92 8.38 -1.54 15.43
N PHE A 93 8.67 -0.60 16.33
CA PHE A 93 7.80 0.55 16.62
C PHE A 93 8.00 1.68 15.60
N ALA A 94 7.04 2.62 15.49
CA ALA A 94 7.09 3.72 14.52
C ALA A 94 8.31 4.65 14.70
N GLU A 95 8.87 4.66 15.91
CA GLU A 95 10.10 5.35 16.30
C GLU A 95 11.32 4.78 15.58
N ASN A 96 11.31 3.50 15.17
CA ASN A 96 12.42 2.88 14.43
C ASN A 96 12.71 3.57 13.09
N LEU A 97 11.69 4.22 12.52
CA LEU A 97 11.81 4.95 11.26
C LEU A 97 12.66 6.22 11.38
N ASP A 98 12.93 6.73 12.60
CA ASP A 98 13.75 7.93 12.82
C ASP A 98 15.24 7.62 13.06
N TYR A 99 15.59 6.36 13.34
CA TYR A 99 17.00 5.99 13.54
C TYR A 99 17.82 6.09 12.25
N GLY A 100 19.10 6.46 12.42
CA GLY A 100 20.10 6.52 11.35
C GLY A 100 20.19 7.90 10.70
N LEU A 101 20.40 7.93 9.38
CA LEU A 101 20.60 9.16 8.60
C LEU A 101 19.31 9.65 7.92
N GLY A 102 18.14 9.40 8.52
CA GLY A 102 16.84 9.78 7.95
C GLY A 102 16.40 9.01 6.69
N ILE A 103 17.23 8.09 6.17
CA ILE A 103 16.94 7.30 4.96
C ILE A 103 15.74 6.35 5.09
N ASN A 104 15.33 6.03 6.33
CA ASN A 104 14.19 5.16 6.63
C ASN A 104 12.82 5.85 6.40
N ARG A 105 12.81 7.18 6.27
CA ARG A 105 11.61 7.97 5.96
C ARG A 105 11.45 8.30 4.47
N LEU A 106 12.44 7.94 3.63
CA LEU A 106 12.40 8.24 2.21
C LEU A 106 11.38 7.38 1.48
N THR A 107 10.77 7.96 0.45
CA THR A 107 9.96 7.19 -0.49
C THR A 107 10.84 6.23 -1.31
N PRO A 108 10.29 5.15 -1.88
CA PRO A 108 11.05 4.25 -2.76
C PRO A 108 11.82 4.98 -3.87
N SER A 109 11.19 5.95 -4.55
CA SER A 109 11.82 6.75 -5.60
C SER A 109 12.93 7.65 -5.06
N GLN A 110 12.70 8.34 -3.94
CA GLN A 110 13.74 9.18 -3.31
C GLN A 110 14.97 8.36 -2.92
N LYS A 111 14.75 7.17 -2.35
CA LYS A 111 15.83 6.25 -1.99
C LYS A 111 16.60 5.76 -3.21
N ASN A 112 15.90 5.40 -4.29
CA ASN A 112 16.53 4.99 -5.55
C ASN A 112 17.38 6.11 -6.15
N ILE A 113 16.86 7.34 -6.21
CA ILE A 113 17.60 8.51 -6.71
C ILE A 113 18.87 8.72 -5.88
N LEU A 114 18.77 8.65 -4.56
CA LEU A 114 19.93 8.80 -3.67
C LEU A 114 21.00 7.73 -3.92
N ILE A 115 20.59 6.46 -4.02
CA ILE A 115 21.50 5.32 -4.26
C ILE A 115 22.17 5.45 -5.63
N PHE A 116 21.39 5.57 -6.71
CA PHE A 116 21.94 5.58 -8.05
C PHE A 116 22.69 6.88 -8.37
N GLY A 117 22.25 8.00 -7.81
CA GLY A 117 22.96 9.28 -7.91
C GLY A 117 24.33 9.23 -7.24
N ALA A 118 24.42 8.69 -6.02
CA ALA A 118 25.69 8.53 -5.31
C ALA A 118 26.63 7.55 -6.03
N LEU A 119 26.12 6.41 -6.49
CA LEU A 119 26.90 5.44 -7.27
C LEU A 119 27.41 6.05 -8.58
N GLY A 120 26.58 6.78 -9.31
CA GLY A 120 26.96 7.45 -10.57
C GLY A 120 28.01 8.54 -10.36
N LEU A 121 27.85 9.38 -9.33
CA LEU A 121 28.81 10.43 -8.99
C LEU A 121 30.14 9.82 -8.53
N GLY A 122 30.11 8.75 -7.74
CA GLY A 122 31.30 7.99 -7.37
C GLY A 122 32.01 7.40 -8.59
N PHE A 123 31.27 6.81 -9.53
CA PHE A 123 31.82 6.28 -10.77
C PHE A 123 32.53 7.36 -11.60
N LEU A 124 31.90 8.53 -11.77
CA LEU A 124 32.51 9.66 -12.48
C LEU A 124 33.74 10.21 -11.75
N PHE A 125 33.71 10.27 -10.42
CA PHE A 125 34.86 10.64 -9.60
C PHE A 125 36.05 9.71 -9.85
N PHE A 126 35.82 8.38 -9.84
CA PHE A 126 36.88 7.42 -10.15
C PHE A 126 37.40 7.59 -11.58
N LEU A 127 36.52 7.72 -12.59
CA LEU A 127 36.96 7.98 -13.97
C LEU A 127 37.78 9.27 -14.11
N SER A 128 37.41 10.32 -13.37
CA SER A 128 38.18 11.58 -13.36
C SER A 128 39.59 11.39 -12.79
N LEU A 129 39.78 10.49 -11.82
CA LEU A 129 41.11 10.17 -11.28
C LEU A 129 41.94 9.29 -12.24
N TYR A 130 41.29 8.42 -13.03
CA TYR A 130 41.98 7.65 -14.07
C TYR A 130 42.57 8.53 -15.17
N GLY A 131 41.97 9.70 -15.45
CA GLY A 131 42.48 10.65 -16.45
C GLY A 131 43.61 11.58 -15.98
N LEU A 132 44.10 11.41 -14.75
CA LEU A 132 45.11 12.28 -14.12
C LEU A 132 46.56 11.73 -14.24
N HIS A 133 46.77 10.73 -15.09
CA HIS A 133 48.06 10.11 -15.40
C HIS A 133 48.46 10.43 -16.84
#